data_AF-A0A4Q3UHZ3-F1
#
_entry.id   AF-A0A4Q3UHZ3-F1
#
_cell.length_a   1.000
_cell.length_b   1.000
_cell.length_c   1.000
_cell.angle_alpha   90.00
_cell.angle_beta   90.00
_cell.angle_gamma   90.00
#
_symmetry.space_group_name_H-M   'P 1'
#
loop_
_entity.id
_entity.type
_entity.pdbx_description
1 polymer ?
#
loop_
_entity_poly.entity_id
_entity_poly.type
_entity_poly.pdbx_seq_one_letter_code
_entity_poly.pdbx_strand_id
1 'polypeptide(L)'
;MMRLQPSRAILASFALSLGAVAVAQTPATDTLFIQTGVGSFKILPPGPDKTRGTLDINFEGTVMVSGLTGTVTPGPGVRLELERKDHNRKVFFGKGHIRVSGEFRAIQFFGRNLKGSYSGIGIARLYGEFDKNMETGYFWYASQPEKVDWGAYGRTLVVPPAKAGPVAPRGKVRDVPAGKAG
;
A
#
# COMPACT_ATOMS: atom_id res chain seq x y z
N MET A 1 39.73 -18.43 -66.47
CA MET A 1 38.50 -19.23 -66.37
C MET A 1 37.64 -18.66 -65.26
N MET A 2 36.55 -17.96 -65.60
CA MET A 2 35.73 -17.17 -64.68
C MET A 2 34.38 -17.87 -64.52
N ARG A 3 34.09 -18.42 -63.33
CA ARG A 3 32.84 -19.13 -63.03
C ARG A 3 31.80 -18.14 -62.48
N LEU A 4 30.70 -17.94 -63.20
CA LEU A 4 29.49 -17.28 -62.70
C LEU A 4 28.80 -18.17 -61.64
N GLN A 5 28.41 -17.60 -60.50
CA GLN A 5 27.50 -18.23 -59.55
C GLN A 5 26.05 -17.77 -59.80
N PRO A 6 25.06 -18.68 -59.71
CA PRO A 6 23.65 -18.33 -59.89
C PRO A 6 23.04 -17.72 -58.62
N SER A 7 22.34 -16.60 -58.81
CA SER A 7 21.53 -15.93 -57.78
C SER A 7 20.35 -16.79 -57.36
N ARG A 8 20.21 -17.02 -56.05
CA ARG A 8 19.02 -17.66 -55.46
C ARG A 8 18.03 -16.58 -55.03
N ALA A 9 16.85 -16.59 -55.65
CA ALA A 9 15.72 -15.77 -55.24
C ALA A 9 15.15 -16.31 -53.91
N ILE A 10 15.09 -15.46 -52.89
CA ILE A 10 14.50 -15.77 -51.59
C ILE A 10 13.04 -15.30 -51.63
N LEU A 11 12.11 -16.25 -51.61
CA LEU A 11 10.67 -16.01 -51.39
C LEU A 11 10.46 -15.75 -49.89
N ALA A 12 10.23 -14.48 -49.53
CA ALA A 12 9.85 -14.10 -48.18
C ALA A 12 8.33 -14.22 -48.00
N SER A 13 7.87 -15.25 -47.29
CA SER A 13 6.49 -15.39 -46.86
C SER A 13 6.22 -14.45 -45.68
N PHE A 14 5.45 -13.38 -45.91
CA PHE A 14 4.91 -12.52 -44.86
C PHE A 14 3.74 -13.23 -44.17
N ALA A 15 3.99 -13.83 -43.01
CA ALA A 15 2.94 -14.30 -42.13
C ALA A 15 2.41 -13.10 -41.30
N LEU A 16 1.18 -12.69 -41.58
CA LEU A 16 0.47 -11.66 -40.81
C LEU A 16 0.00 -12.31 -39.50
N SER A 17 0.72 -12.09 -38.39
CA SER A 17 0.29 -12.54 -37.07
C SER A 17 -0.77 -11.58 -36.51
N LEU A 18 -1.99 -12.09 -36.33
CA LEU A 18 -3.03 -11.45 -35.53
C LEU A 18 -2.60 -11.49 -34.06
N GLY A 19 -1.85 -10.47 -33.63
CA GLY A 19 -1.44 -10.30 -32.24
C GLY A 19 -2.65 -10.02 -31.35
N ALA A 20 -2.93 -10.94 -30.42
CA ALA A 20 -3.87 -10.68 -29.34
C ALA A 20 -3.35 -9.49 -28.50
N VAL A 21 -4.09 -8.38 -28.51
CA VAL A 21 -3.80 -7.24 -27.65
C VAL A 21 -4.19 -7.63 -26.23
N ALA A 22 -3.21 -8.02 -25.42
CA ALA A 22 -3.40 -8.18 -23.99
C ALA A 22 -3.72 -6.79 -23.40
N VAL A 23 -4.99 -6.56 -23.06
CA VAL A 23 -5.39 -5.37 -22.30
C VAL A 23 -4.81 -5.54 -20.91
N ALA A 24 -3.73 -4.81 -20.61
CA ALA A 24 -3.16 -4.77 -19.27
C ALA A 24 -4.25 -4.28 -18.30
N GLN A 25 -4.75 -5.17 -17.44
CA GLN A 25 -5.66 -4.78 -16.37
C GLN A 25 -4.91 -3.78 -15.49
N THR A 26 -5.37 -2.52 -15.49
CA THR A 26 -4.85 -1.54 -14.55
C THR A 26 -5.19 -2.08 -13.16
N PRO A 27 -4.18 -2.27 -12.27
CA PRO A 27 -4.44 -2.82 -10.95
C PRO A 27 -5.44 -1.91 -10.25
N ALA A 28 -6.50 -2.50 -9.71
CA ALA A 28 -7.50 -1.77 -8.96
C ALA A 28 -6.81 -0.97 -7.86
N THR A 29 -7.11 0.32 -7.77
CA THR A 29 -6.69 1.18 -6.66
C THR A 29 -7.88 1.38 -5.74
N ASP A 30 -7.62 1.61 -4.46
CA ASP A 30 -8.63 1.99 -3.47
C ASP A 30 -8.01 3.04 -2.53
N THR A 31 -8.85 3.68 -1.73
CA THR A 31 -8.45 4.68 -0.75
C THR A 31 -8.73 4.17 0.65
N LEU A 32 -7.67 4.02 1.44
CA LEU A 32 -7.74 3.74 2.87
C LEU A 32 -7.82 5.07 3.62
N PHE A 33 -8.89 5.28 4.37
CA PHE A 33 -9.01 6.40 5.31
C PHE A 33 -8.59 5.95 6.70
N ILE A 34 -7.88 6.81 7.42
CA ILE A 34 -7.36 6.55 8.76
C ILE A 34 -7.57 7.76 9.66
N GLN A 35 -7.96 7.51 10.91
CA GLN A 35 -8.11 8.53 11.94
C GLN A 35 -7.74 7.94 13.30
N THR A 36 -6.95 8.65 14.12
CA THR A 36 -6.71 8.28 15.52
C THR A 36 -6.35 9.49 16.38
N GLY A 37 -6.71 9.45 17.67
CA GLY A 37 -6.29 10.43 18.66
C GLY A 37 -4.81 10.34 18.99
N VAL A 38 -4.30 9.11 19.19
CA VAL A 38 -2.89 8.81 19.45
C VAL A 38 -2.53 7.49 18.77
N GLY A 39 -1.43 7.45 18.04
CA GLY A 39 -0.97 6.21 17.47
C GLY A 39 0.17 6.35 16.47
N SER A 40 0.39 5.26 15.75
CA SER A 40 1.40 5.18 14.71
C SER A 40 0.92 4.33 13.55
N PHE A 41 1.48 4.58 12.38
CA PHE A 41 1.30 3.67 11.25
C PHE A 41 2.58 3.54 10.45
N LYS A 42 2.64 2.45 9.67
CA LYS A 42 3.69 2.24 8.67
C LYS A 42 3.07 1.72 7.38
N ILE A 43 3.32 2.40 6.27
CA ILE A 43 2.97 1.93 4.93
C ILE A 43 4.21 1.30 4.32
N LEU A 44 4.05 0.09 3.80
CA LEU A 44 5.10 -0.80 3.30
C LEU A 44 4.73 -1.38 1.91
N PRO A 45 5.72 -1.91 1.18
CA PRO A 45 5.47 -2.51 -0.12
C PRO A 45 4.75 -3.87 0.02
N PRO A 46 3.81 -4.22 -0.88
CA PRO A 46 3.17 -5.52 -0.88
C PRO A 46 4.05 -6.56 -1.59
N GLY A 47 5.03 -7.11 -0.87
CA GLY A 47 5.95 -8.10 -1.42
C GLY A 47 7.06 -7.48 -2.27
N PRO A 48 7.34 -7.98 -3.49
CA PRO A 48 8.44 -7.49 -4.33
C PRO A 48 8.12 -6.15 -5.00
N ASP A 49 6.85 -5.82 -5.16
CA ASP A 49 6.41 -4.58 -5.78
C ASP A 49 6.63 -3.39 -4.87
N LYS A 50 6.91 -2.22 -5.46
CA LYS A 50 7.05 -0.98 -4.70
C LYS A 50 5.70 -0.49 -4.20
N THR A 51 5.69 0.13 -3.02
CA THR A 51 4.57 0.94 -2.57
C THR A 51 4.42 2.14 -3.49
N ARG A 52 3.19 2.44 -3.91
CA ARG A 52 2.91 3.65 -4.70
C ARG A 52 1.58 4.25 -4.33
N GLY A 53 1.44 5.56 -4.46
CA GLY A 53 0.17 6.23 -4.21
C GLY A 53 0.33 7.65 -3.69
N THR A 54 -0.74 8.14 -3.08
CA THR A 54 -0.78 9.43 -2.40
C THR A 54 -1.23 9.25 -0.97
N LEU A 55 -0.39 9.67 -0.03
CA LEU A 55 -0.73 9.86 1.38
C LEU A 55 -1.05 11.34 1.59
N ASP A 56 -2.19 11.62 2.21
CA ASP A 56 -2.65 12.98 2.51
C ASP A 56 -3.19 12.98 3.95
N ILE A 57 -2.46 13.63 4.88
CA ILE A 57 -2.77 13.58 6.32
C ILE A 57 -2.68 14.96 6.98
N ASN A 58 -3.55 15.18 7.97
CA ASN A 58 -3.40 16.18 9.01
C ASN A 58 -2.97 15.49 10.31
N PHE A 59 -1.99 16.03 11.02
CA PHE A 59 -1.38 15.39 12.16
C PHE A 59 -0.67 16.37 13.11
N GLU A 60 -0.34 15.87 14.29
CA GLU A 60 0.65 16.44 15.20
C GLU A 60 1.68 15.36 15.55
N GLY A 61 2.95 15.51 15.18
CA GLY A 61 3.98 14.50 15.45
C GLY A 61 5.05 14.41 14.36
N THR A 62 5.49 13.19 14.06
CA THR A 62 6.60 12.90 13.16
C THR A 62 6.17 12.04 11.98
N VAL A 63 6.60 12.40 10.77
CA VAL A 63 6.44 11.62 9.54
C VAL A 63 7.81 11.35 8.93
N MET A 64 8.19 10.08 8.82
CA MET A 64 9.38 9.64 8.10
C MET A 64 8.98 9.06 6.74
N VAL A 65 9.59 9.58 5.68
CA VAL A 65 9.46 9.09 4.30
C VAL A 65 10.80 8.50 3.87
N SER A 66 10.79 7.31 3.26
CA SER A 66 11.99 6.59 2.85
C SER A 66 11.89 6.09 1.42
N GLY A 67 12.96 6.28 0.63
CA GLY A 67 13.07 5.77 -0.73
C GLY A 67 12.05 6.41 -1.69
N LEU A 68 11.73 7.69 -1.53
CA LEU A 68 10.72 8.37 -2.33
C LEU A 68 11.22 8.70 -3.74
N THR A 69 10.52 8.21 -4.75
CA THR A 69 10.54 8.73 -6.12
C THR A 69 9.22 9.46 -6.35
N GLY A 70 9.23 10.78 -6.10
CA GLY A 70 8.01 11.59 -6.08
C GLY A 70 8.19 12.90 -5.32
N THR A 71 7.09 13.44 -4.80
CA THR A 71 7.06 14.74 -4.13
C THR A 71 6.54 14.63 -2.70
N VAL A 72 7.06 15.51 -1.83
CA VAL A 72 6.51 15.78 -0.50
C VAL A 72 6.16 17.25 -0.43
N THR A 73 4.92 17.56 -0.07
CA THR A 73 4.41 18.92 0.08
C THR A 73 3.98 19.10 1.54
N PRO A 74 4.87 19.61 2.43
CA PRO A 74 4.49 19.97 3.78
C PRO A 74 3.69 21.28 3.77
N GLY A 75 2.59 21.31 4.54
CA GLY A 75 1.81 22.52 4.79
C GLY A 75 2.40 23.36 5.93
N PRO A 76 1.77 24.51 6.26
CA PRO A 76 2.17 25.35 7.37
C PRO A 76 2.25 24.57 8.69
N GLY A 77 3.29 24.85 9.49
CA GLY A 77 3.50 24.18 10.79
C GLY A 77 4.20 22.82 10.72
N VAL A 78 4.52 22.33 9.52
CA VAL A 78 5.32 21.11 9.31
C VAL A 78 6.68 21.50 8.74
N ARG A 79 7.77 21.08 9.40
CA ARG A 79 9.15 21.37 8.99
C ARG A 79 9.94 20.09 8.75
N LEU A 80 10.96 20.20 7.88
CA LEU A 80 11.95 19.14 7.68
C LEU A 80 12.97 19.17 8.82
N GLU A 81 13.12 18.07 9.54
CA GLU A 81 14.07 17.92 10.65
C GLU A 81 15.34 17.18 10.23
N LEU A 82 15.21 16.23 9.29
CA LEU A 82 16.33 15.40 8.85
C LEU A 82 16.18 15.02 7.38
N GLU A 83 17.27 15.13 6.64
CA GLU A 83 17.43 14.56 5.30
C GLU A 83 18.71 13.73 5.24
N ARG A 84 18.59 12.45 4.87
CA ARG A 84 19.73 11.56 4.65
C ARG A 84 19.69 10.98 3.24
N LYS A 85 20.83 11.09 2.54
CA LYS A 85 20.97 10.69 1.12
C LYS A 85 21.15 9.18 0.95
N ASP A 86 21.78 8.50 1.91
CA ASP A 86 22.08 7.05 1.91
C ASP A 86 20.86 6.15 1.61
N HIS A 87 19.71 6.53 2.17
CA HIS A 87 18.46 5.79 2.05
C HIS A 87 17.32 6.64 1.48
N ASN A 88 17.65 7.83 0.94
CA ASN A 88 16.68 8.82 0.50
C ASN A 88 15.57 9.01 1.55
N ARG A 89 16.00 9.33 2.77
CA ARG A 89 15.16 9.41 3.97
C ARG A 89 14.95 10.86 4.35
N LYS A 90 13.68 11.24 4.55
CA LYS A 90 13.27 12.57 5.02
C LYS A 90 12.39 12.41 6.26
N VAL A 91 12.64 13.21 7.29
CA VAL A 91 11.83 13.23 8.52
C VAL A 91 11.24 14.62 8.68
N PHE A 92 9.93 14.67 8.79
CA PHE A 92 9.14 15.86 9.01
C PHE A 92 8.56 15.84 10.42
N PHE A 93 8.51 16.99 11.07
CA PHE A 93 7.93 17.15 12.39
C PHE A 93 7.05 18.40 12.44
N GLY A 94 6.00 18.36 13.25
CA GLY A 94 5.20 19.53 13.58
C GLY A 94 3.71 19.22 13.68
N LYS A 95 2.90 20.26 13.47
CA LYS A 95 1.44 20.19 13.50
C LYS A 95 0.88 20.86 12.25
N GLY A 96 0.18 20.11 11.43
CA GLY A 96 -0.39 20.61 10.19
C GLY A 96 -0.66 19.49 9.20
N HIS A 97 -0.49 19.83 7.93
CA HIS A 97 -0.81 18.97 6.79
C HIS A 97 0.47 18.50 6.10
N ILE A 98 0.50 17.28 5.59
CA ILE A 98 1.54 16.82 4.66
C ILE A 98 0.91 15.93 3.59
N ARG A 99 1.34 16.15 2.34
CA ARG A 99 1.01 15.29 1.21
C ARG A 99 2.27 14.65 0.65
N VAL A 100 2.24 13.33 0.47
CA VAL A 100 3.32 12.55 -0.15
C VAL A 100 2.73 11.82 -1.36
N SER A 101 3.29 12.04 -2.54
CA SER A 101 2.82 11.41 -3.79
C SER A 101 3.99 10.78 -4.55
N GLY A 102 3.83 9.53 -4.98
CA GLY A 102 4.83 8.82 -5.80
C GLY A 102 5.04 7.37 -5.40
N GLU A 103 6.23 6.85 -5.69
CA GLU A 103 6.68 5.53 -5.22
C GLU A 103 7.57 5.68 -3.99
N PHE A 104 7.42 4.80 -3.00
CA PHE A 104 8.23 4.87 -1.78
C PHE A 104 8.47 3.50 -1.17
N ARG A 105 9.59 3.38 -0.46
CA ARG A 105 9.92 2.15 0.29
C ARG A 105 9.08 2.04 1.56
N ALA A 106 8.95 3.14 2.29
CA ALA A 106 8.11 3.19 3.48
C ALA A 106 7.72 4.62 3.82
N ILE A 107 6.54 4.78 4.39
CA ILE A 107 6.15 5.98 5.14
C ILE A 107 5.79 5.52 6.56
N GLN A 108 6.29 6.23 7.57
CA GLN A 108 6.05 5.92 8.97
C GLN A 108 5.62 7.18 9.70
N PHE A 109 4.57 7.08 10.50
CA PHE A 109 4.04 8.16 11.31
C PHE A 109 4.01 7.76 12.78
N PHE A 110 4.28 8.73 13.65
CA PHE A 110 4.05 8.64 15.10
C PHE A 110 3.52 9.98 15.60
N GLY A 111 2.43 9.97 16.35
CA GLY A 111 1.91 11.20 16.93
C GLY A 111 0.46 11.14 17.37
N ARG A 112 -0.21 12.28 17.21
CA ARG A 112 -1.55 12.55 17.70
C ARG A 112 -2.40 13.24 16.66
N ASN A 113 -3.71 13.28 16.91
CA ASN A 113 -4.69 14.01 16.11
C ASN A 113 -4.61 13.67 14.61
N LEU A 114 -4.35 12.41 14.29
CA LEU A 114 -4.19 11.96 12.92
C LEU A 114 -5.57 11.88 12.25
N LYS A 115 -5.69 12.50 11.08
CA LYS A 115 -6.77 12.26 10.13
C LYS A 115 -6.22 12.33 8.72
N GLY A 116 -6.48 11.32 7.90
CA GLY A 116 -6.11 11.38 6.50
C GLY A 116 -6.46 10.16 5.70
N SER A 117 -5.82 10.05 4.55
CA SER A 117 -6.09 9.00 3.56
C SER A 117 -4.83 8.57 2.83
N TYR A 118 -4.82 7.32 2.42
CA TYR A 118 -3.82 6.74 1.53
C TYR A 118 -4.52 6.10 0.34
N SER A 119 -4.31 6.63 -0.86
CA SER A 119 -4.84 6.11 -2.12
C SER A 119 -3.71 5.50 -2.93
N GLY A 120 -3.75 4.19 -3.18
CA GLY A 120 -2.66 3.51 -3.87
C GLY A 120 -2.59 2.01 -3.66
N ILE A 121 -1.36 1.49 -3.68
CA ILE A 121 -1.02 0.07 -3.52
C ILE A 121 0.04 -0.09 -2.43
N GLY A 122 -0.29 -0.80 -1.35
CA GLY A 122 0.60 -0.97 -0.20
C GLY A 122 0.01 -1.82 0.92
N ILE A 123 0.83 -2.06 1.94
CA ILE A 123 0.42 -2.65 3.23
C ILE A 123 0.51 -1.57 4.31
N ALA A 124 -0.59 -1.25 4.97
CA ALA A 124 -0.61 -0.35 6.12
C ALA A 124 -0.66 -1.17 7.42
N ARG A 125 0.29 -0.92 8.32
CA ARG A 125 0.28 -1.43 9.70
C ARG A 125 -0.12 -0.29 10.62
N LEU A 126 -1.25 -0.42 11.28
CA LEU A 126 -1.80 0.58 12.19
C LEU A 126 -1.58 0.12 13.63
N TYR A 127 -1.24 1.05 14.54
CA TYR A 127 -1.09 0.80 15.97
C TYR A 127 -1.73 1.96 16.72
N GLY A 128 -2.90 1.72 17.31
CA GLY A 128 -3.67 2.73 18.04
C GLY A 128 -3.38 2.65 19.53
N GLU A 129 -3.36 3.80 20.21
CA GLU A 129 -3.35 3.88 21.66
C GLU A 129 -4.70 4.39 22.15
N PHE A 130 -5.09 3.98 23.36
CA PHE A 130 -6.33 4.47 23.98
C PHE A 130 -6.19 5.95 24.29
N ASP A 131 -7.11 6.75 23.77
CA ASP A 131 -7.26 8.14 24.16
C ASP A 131 -8.04 8.28 25.48
N LYS A 132 -8.35 9.52 25.86
CA LYS A 132 -9.13 9.83 27.08
C LYS A 132 -10.55 9.26 27.10
N ASN A 133 -11.08 8.85 25.95
CA ASN A 133 -12.40 8.27 25.77
C ASN A 133 -12.34 6.74 25.56
N MET A 134 -11.17 6.12 25.74
CA MET A 134 -10.94 4.70 25.47
C MET A 134 -11.12 4.32 23.98
N GLU A 135 -10.90 5.26 23.06
CA GLU A 135 -10.92 5.01 21.61
C GLU A 135 -9.48 4.83 21.08
N THR A 136 -9.30 3.92 20.11
CA THR A 136 -7.98 3.66 19.46
C THR A 136 -7.85 4.27 18.06
N GLY A 137 -8.95 4.86 17.56
CA GLY A 137 -9.08 5.35 16.20
C GLY A 137 -9.75 4.35 15.25
N TYR A 138 -10.06 4.83 14.06
CA TYR A 138 -10.83 4.13 13.04
C TYR A 138 -10.13 4.12 11.69
N PHE A 139 -10.41 3.10 10.90
CA PHE A 139 -10.08 3.06 9.48
C PHE A 139 -11.27 2.54 8.67
N TRP A 140 -11.29 2.86 7.38
CA TRP A 140 -12.28 2.33 6.43
C TRP A 140 -11.73 2.47 5.00
N TYR A 141 -12.30 1.75 4.06
CA TYR A 141 -11.95 1.85 2.64
C TYR A 141 -13.01 2.66 1.89
N ALA A 142 -12.66 3.31 0.78
CA ALA A 142 -13.66 3.97 -0.06
C ALA A 142 -14.67 2.95 -0.63
N SER A 143 -14.21 1.73 -0.95
CA SER A 143 -15.08 0.64 -1.40
C SER A 143 -15.92 0.00 -0.28
N GLN A 144 -15.55 0.19 0.99
CA GLN A 144 -16.19 -0.39 2.18
C GLN A 144 -16.25 0.67 3.28
N PRO A 145 -17.28 1.54 3.28
CA PRO A 145 -17.30 2.75 4.11
C PRO A 145 -17.58 2.49 5.61
N GLU A 146 -17.77 1.24 6.01
CA GLU A 146 -17.92 0.86 7.41
C GLU A 146 -16.61 1.09 8.18
N LYS A 147 -16.72 1.81 9.29
CA LYS A 147 -15.57 2.14 10.15
C LYS A 147 -15.24 0.97 11.04
N VAL A 148 -13.96 0.64 11.12
CA VAL A 148 -13.44 -0.43 11.97
C VAL A 148 -12.35 0.15 12.88
N ASP A 149 -12.33 -0.27 14.14
CA ASP A 149 -11.31 0.14 15.10
C ASP A 149 -9.91 -0.32 14.68
N TRP A 150 -8.91 0.50 14.97
CA TRP A 150 -7.50 0.12 14.80
C TRP A 150 -7.15 -1.07 15.70
N GLY A 151 -7.63 -1.04 16.95
CA GLY A 151 -7.23 -1.94 18.01
C GLY A 151 -5.85 -1.61 18.59
N ALA A 152 -5.63 -2.04 19.84
CA ALA A 152 -4.37 -1.77 20.57
C ALA A 152 -3.22 -2.71 20.17
N TYR A 153 -3.52 -3.91 19.64
CA TYR A 153 -2.51 -4.93 19.30
C TYR A 153 -1.94 -4.79 17.88
N GLY A 154 -2.31 -3.71 17.21
CA GLY A 154 -1.96 -3.44 15.83
C GLY A 154 -2.80 -4.22 14.83
N ARG A 155 -2.96 -3.64 13.64
CA ARG A 155 -3.73 -4.21 12.53
C ARG A 155 -2.98 -4.04 11.22
N THR A 156 -2.93 -5.11 10.44
CA THR A 156 -2.32 -5.10 9.10
C THR A 156 -3.42 -5.06 8.04
N LEU A 157 -3.32 -4.08 7.16
CA LEU A 157 -4.29 -3.79 6.11
C LEU A 157 -3.58 -3.85 4.75
N VAL A 158 -4.23 -4.43 3.76
CA VAL A 158 -3.77 -4.39 2.37
C VAL A 158 -4.58 -3.32 1.63
N VAL A 159 -3.94 -2.52 0.80
CA VAL A 159 -4.56 -1.49 -0.03
C VAL A 159 -4.19 -1.79 -1.49
N PRO A 160 -5.16 -2.02 -2.39
CA PRO A 160 -6.60 -2.18 -2.13
C PRO A 160 -6.90 -3.40 -1.24
N PRO A 161 -8.07 -3.45 -0.56
CA PRO A 161 -8.45 -4.61 0.22
C PRO A 161 -8.58 -5.83 -0.70
N ALA A 162 -8.20 -7.01 -0.21
CA ALA A 162 -8.47 -8.24 -0.94
C ALA A 162 -9.99 -8.33 -1.14
N LYS A 163 -10.44 -8.54 -2.38
CA LYS A 163 -11.84 -8.89 -2.62
C LYS A 163 -12.12 -10.13 -1.78
N ALA A 164 -13.15 -10.07 -0.93
CA ALA A 164 -13.62 -11.25 -0.23
C ALA A 164 -13.95 -12.28 -1.32
N GLY A 165 -13.07 -13.27 -1.50
CA GLY A 165 -13.39 -14.41 -2.34
C GLY A 165 -14.63 -15.10 -1.76
N PRO A 166 -15.36 -15.91 -2.56
CA PRO A 166 -16.37 -16.77 -1.99
C PRO A 166 -15.74 -17.56 -0.85
N VAL A 167 -16.26 -17.36 0.37
CA VAL A 167 -15.81 -18.11 1.54
C VAL A 167 -16.19 -19.55 1.26
N ALA A 168 -15.19 -20.39 0.95
CA ALA A 168 -15.44 -21.81 0.80
C ALA A 168 -16.12 -22.30 2.09
N PRO A 169 -17.28 -22.98 1.99
CA PRO A 169 -17.96 -23.47 3.19
C PRO A 169 -16.96 -24.29 4.00
N ARG A 170 -16.80 -23.96 5.28
CA ARG A 170 -15.98 -24.77 6.19
C ARG A 170 -16.50 -26.19 6.08
N GLY A 171 -15.68 -27.10 5.58
CA GLY A 171 -16.02 -28.52 5.55
C GLY A 171 -16.51 -28.91 6.94
N LYS A 172 -17.65 -29.63 7.01
CA LYS A 172 -18.22 -30.09 8.28
C LYS A 172 -17.09 -30.67 9.13
N VAL A 173 -16.91 -30.13 10.33
CA VAL A 173 -15.96 -30.68 11.31
C VAL A 173 -16.32 -32.16 11.44
N ARG A 174 -15.40 -33.04 11.04
CA ARG A 174 -15.60 -34.48 11.29
C ARG A 174 -15.62 -34.66 12.80
N ASP A 175 -16.69 -35.24 13.31
CA ASP A 175 -16.80 -35.60 14.71
C ASP A 175 -15.57 -36.43 15.08
N VAL A 176 -14.75 -35.91 16.00
CA VAL A 176 -13.61 -36.65 16.53
C VAL A 176 -14.20 -37.71 17.45
N PRO A 177 -13.96 -39.01 17.21
CA PRO A 177 -14.48 -40.05 18.08
C PRO A 177 -13.93 -39.86 19.48
N ALA A 178 -14.83 -39.81 20.47
CA ALA A 178 -14.47 -39.73 21.87
C ALA A 178 -13.57 -40.92 22.23
N GLY A 179 -12.31 -40.62 22.55
CA GLY A 179 -11.38 -41.63 23.06
C GLY A 179 -11.94 -42.23 24.36
N LYS A 180 -12.01 -43.56 24.43
CA LYS A 180 -12.39 -44.27 25.66
C LYS A 180 -11.34 -43.97 26.72
N ALA A 181 -11.77 -43.40 27.85
CA ALA A 181 -10.97 -43.37 29.07
C ALA A 181 -10.83 -44.82 29.58
N GLY A 182 -9.58 -45.24 29.83
CA GLY A 182 -9.25 -46.49 30.51
C GLY A 182 -9.35 -46.37 32.02
#